data_AF-A0A2K4ZCS5-F1
#
_entry.id   AF-A0A2K4ZCS5-F1
#
_cell.length_a   1.000
_cell.length_b   1.000
_cell.length_c   1.000
_cell.angle_alpha   90.00
_cell.angle_beta   90.00
_cell.angle_gamma   90.00
#
_symmetry.space_group_name_H-M   'P 1'
#
loop_
_entity.id
_entity.type
_entity.pdbx_description
1 polymer ?
#
loop_
_entity_poly.entity_id
_entity_poly.type
_entity_poly.pdbx_seq_one_letter_code
_entity_poly.pdbx_strand_id
1 'polypeptide(L)'
;MDRDKIIKMVVILAAIVIIAGSLSKIMSQNSMSLTEYAKLNDLPLESPSDSTPEPSSDSQPESSSDSDGQNSPSADSSAGSQEESTPAAESQTEASPAPSSQLTGASLNGNTQLEERCTLAEGFYYEPLSDNLRRYMTGISYPAAEEENAAPPEITFEELRYVHILHYDFEGNSTEGELICNEFIAQDLTEIFQELYRNEYQLEKVLLIDEYDGDDTASMEDNNTSCFNYRPVEGSANLSKHAFGLAVDINPLYNPYITYREGSENILPVSAADYADRTVNFPYKIDENDLCYKLFIQHGFTWGGNWNNVKDYQHFQKIPQ
;
A
#
# COMPACT_ATOMS: atom_id res chain seq x y z
N MET A 1 -40.36 -5.42 36.54
CA MET A 1 -39.49 -4.35 36.02
C MET A 1 -40.17 -3.03 36.32
N ASP A 2 -39.49 -2.11 36.99
CA ASP A 2 -40.10 -0.90 37.54
C ASP A 2 -40.54 0.06 36.43
N ARG A 3 -41.82 0.44 36.42
CA ARG A 3 -42.47 1.16 35.32
C ARG A 3 -41.83 2.53 35.09
N ASP A 4 -41.35 3.14 36.16
CA ASP A 4 -40.64 4.43 36.11
C ASP A 4 -39.25 4.31 35.47
N LYS A 5 -38.63 3.14 35.58
CA LYS A 5 -37.33 2.84 34.98
C LYS A 5 -37.45 2.65 33.46
N ILE A 6 -38.55 2.03 33.02
CA ILE A 6 -38.87 1.86 31.59
C ILE A 6 -39.17 3.21 30.96
N ILE A 7 -39.99 4.04 31.60
CA ILE A 7 -40.32 5.38 31.09
C ILE A 7 -39.06 6.24 30.96
N LYS A 8 -38.16 6.22 31.96
CA LYS A 8 -36.87 6.94 31.87
C LYS A 8 -35.99 6.45 30.73
N MET A 9 -35.87 5.14 30.52
CA MET A 9 -35.09 4.60 29.39
C MET A 9 -35.66 5.05 28.04
N VAL A 10 -36.98 5.00 27.85
CA VAL A 10 -37.61 5.40 26.58
C VAL A 10 -37.42 6.89 26.30
N VAL A 11 -37.52 7.74 27.33
CA VAL A 11 -37.30 9.19 27.20
C VAL A 11 -35.84 9.51 26.84
N ILE A 12 -34.87 8.83 27.46
CA ILE A 12 -33.45 9.00 27.15
C ILE A 12 -33.17 8.57 25.70
N LEU A 13 -33.73 7.44 25.27
CA LEU A 13 -33.51 6.93 23.92
C LEU A 13 -34.10 7.87 22.86
N ALA A 14 -35.29 8.42 23.12
CA ALA A 14 -35.90 9.43 22.24
C ALA A 14 -35.07 10.73 22.17
N ALA A 15 -34.47 11.16 23.29
CA ALA A 15 -33.60 12.34 23.30
C ALA A 15 -32.32 12.11 22.47
N ILE A 16 -31.71 10.93 22.56
CA ILE A 16 -30.51 10.58 21.78
C ILE A 16 -30.81 10.60 20.28
N VAL A 17 -31.94 10.04 19.84
CA VAL A 17 -32.31 10.01 18.41
C VAL A 17 -32.51 11.42 17.85
N ILE A 18 -33.12 12.33 18.63
CA ILE A 18 -33.31 13.72 18.22
C ILE A 18 -31.97 14.46 18.12
N ILE A 19 -31.08 14.26 19.10
CA ILE A 19 -29.74 14.88 19.11
C ILE A 19 -28.92 14.36 17.93
N ALA A 20 -28.87 13.04 17.71
CA ALA A 20 -28.15 12.43 16.60
C ALA A 20 -28.66 12.93 15.24
N GLY A 21 -29.99 12.98 15.04
CA GLY A 21 -30.57 13.49 13.81
C GLY A 21 -30.29 14.98 13.56
N SER A 22 -30.21 15.78 14.63
CA SER A 22 -29.82 17.20 14.52
C SER A 22 -28.34 17.39 14.20
N LEU A 23 -27.46 16.54 14.75
CA LEU A 23 -26.02 16.55 14.45
C LEU A 23 -25.75 16.16 12.99
N SER A 24 -26.38 15.08 12.49
CA SER A 24 -26.24 14.66 11.08
C SER A 24 -26.68 15.75 10.11
N LYS A 25 -27.72 16.51 10.44
CA LYS A 25 -28.23 17.61 9.59
C LYS A 25 -27.34 18.86 9.62
N ILE A 26 -26.58 19.07 10.69
CA ILE A 26 -25.58 20.17 10.79
C ILE A 26 -24.29 19.76 10.07
N MET A 27 -23.88 18.50 10.15
CA MET A 27 -22.70 17.99 9.43
C MET A 27 -22.94 17.91 7.91
N SER A 28 -24.18 17.62 7.47
CA SER A 28 -24.53 17.64 6.04
C SER A 28 -24.67 19.04 5.42
N GLN A 29 -24.54 20.13 6.21
CA GLN A 29 -24.59 21.50 5.68
C GLN A 29 -23.24 22.01 5.17
N ASN A 30 -22.14 21.28 5.39
CA ASN A 30 -20.80 21.62 4.92
C ASN A 30 -20.24 20.70 3.83
N SER A 31 -21.02 19.72 3.34
CA SER A 31 -20.58 18.87 2.21
C SER A 31 -20.86 19.57 0.88
N MET A 32 -19.84 20.11 0.24
CA MET A 32 -19.96 20.63 -1.13
C MET A 32 -20.23 19.47 -2.09
N SER A 33 -21.13 19.68 -3.05
CA SER A 33 -21.31 18.72 -4.13
C SER A 33 -20.11 18.74 -5.09
N LEU A 34 -19.82 17.62 -5.74
CA LEU A 34 -18.72 17.50 -6.72
C LEU A 34 -18.80 18.57 -7.84
N THR A 35 -20.03 18.97 -8.21
CA THR A 35 -20.27 20.03 -9.18
C THR A 35 -19.88 21.42 -8.65
N GLU A 36 -20.05 21.65 -7.34
CA GLU A 36 -19.71 22.91 -6.68
C GLU A 36 -18.20 23.06 -6.49
N TYR A 37 -17.49 21.95 -6.20
CA TYR A 37 -16.03 21.90 -6.15
C TYR A 37 -15.38 22.10 -7.52
N ALA A 38 -15.85 21.39 -8.56
CA ALA A 38 -15.32 21.53 -9.93
C ALA A 38 -15.47 22.96 -10.48
N LYS A 39 -16.55 23.64 -10.09
CA LYS A 39 -16.82 25.04 -10.47
C LYS A 39 -15.97 26.05 -9.69
N LEU A 40 -15.52 25.70 -8.47
CA LEU A 40 -14.64 26.56 -7.68
C LEU A 40 -13.20 26.57 -8.24
N ASN A 41 -12.79 25.45 -8.84
CA ASN A 41 -11.40 25.20 -9.28
C ASN A 41 -11.21 25.25 -10.80
N ASP A 42 -12.23 25.65 -11.56
CA ASP A 42 -12.19 25.90 -13.03
C ASP A 42 -11.64 24.70 -13.86
N LEU A 43 -11.98 23.47 -13.46
CA LEU A 43 -11.50 22.25 -14.09
C LEU A 43 -12.40 21.81 -15.27
N PRO A 44 -11.85 21.54 -16.48
CA PRO A 44 -12.64 21.02 -17.60
C PRO A 44 -13.01 19.55 -17.41
N LEU A 45 -14.27 19.20 -17.68
CA LEU A 45 -14.75 17.81 -17.73
C LEU A 45 -14.64 17.30 -19.17
N GLU A 46 -13.64 16.45 -19.46
CA GLU A 46 -13.56 15.71 -20.72
C GLU A 46 -13.52 14.20 -20.49
N SER A 47 -14.26 13.47 -21.33
CA SER A 47 -14.44 12.01 -21.32
C SER A 47 -13.35 11.28 -22.14
N PRO A 48 -12.82 10.11 -21.71
CA PRO A 48 -11.63 9.53 -22.32
C PRO A 48 -11.95 8.66 -23.55
N SER A 49 -11.11 8.82 -24.59
CA SER A 49 -11.05 7.99 -25.80
C SER A 49 -9.93 6.95 -25.71
N ASP A 50 -10.27 5.74 -26.14
CA ASP A 50 -9.53 4.48 -26.18
C ASP A 50 -8.26 4.49 -27.06
N SER A 51 -7.16 3.90 -26.57
CA SER A 51 -6.00 3.42 -27.36
C SER A 51 -5.06 2.55 -26.51
N THR A 52 -5.05 1.24 -26.79
CA THR A 52 -4.13 0.23 -26.21
C THR A 52 -3.23 -0.35 -27.32
N PRO A 53 -1.98 -0.76 -27.06
CA PRO A 53 -1.24 -1.68 -27.93
C PRO A 53 -1.04 -3.09 -27.34
N GLU A 54 -1.14 -4.11 -28.20
CA GLU A 54 -0.95 -5.54 -27.93
C GLU A 54 0.54 -5.99 -27.83
N PRO A 55 0.86 -7.13 -27.18
CA PRO A 55 2.21 -7.69 -27.15
C PRO A 55 2.41 -8.89 -28.11
N SER A 56 3.64 -9.05 -28.59
CA SER A 56 4.11 -10.15 -29.42
C SER A 56 4.73 -11.30 -28.60
N SER A 57 4.41 -12.53 -29.01
CA SER A 57 4.89 -13.83 -28.54
C SER A 57 6.32 -14.18 -28.97
N ASP A 58 7.10 -14.88 -28.13
CA ASP A 58 7.74 -16.15 -28.56
C ASP A 58 8.33 -17.00 -27.40
N SER A 59 8.15 -18.33 -27.58
CA SER A 59 9.03 -19.46 -27.23
C SER A 59 9.04 -20.14 -25.84
N GLN A 60 8.90 -21.47 -25.94
CA GLN A 60 8.77 -22.55 -24.94
C GLN A 60 10.13 -23.23 -24.58
N PRO A 61 10.16 -24.19 -23.61
CA PRO A 61 11.30 -24.47 -22.73
C PRO A 61 12.12 -25.73 -23.08
N GLU A 62 13.30 -25.86 -22.48
CA GLU A 62 14.03 -27.13 -22.41
C GLU A 62 14.18 -27.68 -20.97
N SER A 63 14.11 -29.00 -20.91
CA SER A 63 14.04 -29.91 -19.77
C SER A 63 15.37 -30.17 -19.08
N SER A 64 15.34 -30.37 -17.76
CA SER A 64 16.41 -30.99 -16.97
C SER A 64 15.97 -32.31 -16.33
N SER A 65 16.81 -33.34 -16.46
CA SER A 65 16.67 -34.66 -15.84
C SER A 65 17.73 -34.90 -14.76
N ASP A 66 17.28 -35.41 -13.61
CA ASP A 66 17.90 -36.29 -12.60
C ASP A 66 19.42 -36.32 -12.37
N SER A 67 19.83 -36.24 -11.10
CA SER A 67 20.31 -37.44 -10.37
C SER A 67 20.70 -37.17 -8.90
N ASP A 68 20.28 -38.13 -8.06
CA ASP A 68 20.60 -38.34 -6.65
C ASP A 68 22.10 -38.48 -6.32
N GLY A 69 22.46 -38.14 -5.07
CA GLY A 69 23.76 -38.48 -4.51
C GLY A 69 23.89 -38.17 -3.01
N GLN A 70 23.35 -39.06 -2.17
CA GLN A 70 23.61 -39.11 -0.73
C GLN A 70 25.10 -39.32 -0.42
N ASN A 71 25.66 -38.61 0.59
CA ASN A 71 26.29 -39.24 1.75
C ASN A 71 26.72 -38.21 2.82
N SER A 72 26.28 -38.43 4.07
CA SER A 72 26.99 -37.99 5.29
C SER A 72 28.07 -39.03 5.66
N PRO A 73 29.03 -38.74 6.57
CA PRO A 73 28.75 -38.87 8.01
C PRO A 73 29.47 -37.87 8.95
N SER A 74 28.82 -37.62 10.11
CA SER A 74 29.30 -37.65 11.53
C SER A 74 30.71 -37.14 11.90
N ALA A 75 31.04 -36.61 13.09
CA ALA A 75 30.39 -36.17 14.33
C ALA A 75 31.53 -35.68 15.27
N ASP A 76 31.28 -34.71 16.16
CA ASP A 76 31.71 -34.60 17.59
C ASP A 76 31.53 -33.12 18.05
N SER A 77 30.70 -32.82 19.05
CA SER A 77 31.03 -32.71 20.51
C SER A 77 31.99 -31.56 20.83
N SER A 78 31.82 -30.64 21.79
CA SER A 78 30.91 -30.52 22.95
C SER A 78 31.18 -29.18 23.70
N ALA A 79 30.12 -28.63 24.31
CA ALA A 79 30.03 -28.07 25.68
C ALA A 79 30.68 -26.72 26.12
N GLY A 80 29.81 -25.84 26.66
CA GLY A 80 29.96 -25.05 27.92
C GLY A 80 30.76 -23.73 27.83
N SER A 81 30.43 -22.60 28.47
CA SER A 81 29.43 -22.23 29.49
C SER A 81 29.38 -20.67 29.60
N GLN A 82 28.22 -20.13 30.02
CA GLN A 82 27.92 -19.04 31.00
C GLN A 82 29.08 -18.19 31.57
N GLU A 83 28.98 -16.93 32.02
CA GLU A 83 27.94 -15.89 32.26
C GLU A 83 28.70 -14.60 32.71
N GLU A 84 27.97 -13.48 32.90
CA GLU A 84 28.16 -12.49 33.98
C GLU A 84 28.69 -11.04 33.68
N SER A 85 27.73 -10.12 33.48
CA SER A 85 27.38 -8.91 34.28
C SER A 85 28.34 -7.72 34.61
N THR A 86 28.04 -6.54 34.01
CA THR A 86 27.74 -5.18 34.59
C THR A 86 28.74 -4.38 35.48
N PRO A 87 28.53 -3.07 35.83
CA PRO A 87 27.89 -1.89 35.17
C PRO A 87 28.62 -0.52 35.38
N ALA A 88 27.95 0.59 35.00
CA ALA A 88 28.04 2.03 35.43
C ALA A 88 28.65 3.00 34.38
N ALA A 89 28.19 4.23 34.13
CA ALA A 89 27.30 5.16 34.86
C ALA A 89 26.66 6.21 33.91
N GLU A 90 25.69 6.94 34.47
CA GLU A 90 24.68 7.87 33.94
C GLU A 90 25.18 9.16 33.26
N SER A 91 24.32 9.70 32.37
CA SER A 91 23.63 11.01 32.55
C SER A 91 23.47 11.76 31.23
N GLN A 92 22.31 11.67 30.57
CA GLN A 92 21.81 12.75 29.71
C GLN A 92 20.29 12.90 29.82
N THR A 93 19.89 14.16 29.90
CA THR A 93 18.58 14.75 30.05
C THR A 93 17.63 14.30 28.93
N GLU A 94 16.55 13.58 29.27
CA GLU A 94 15.53 13.20 28.30
C GLU A 94 14.60 14.40 28.02
N ALA A 95 14.71 14.92 26.79
CA ALA A 95 13.57 15.50 26.12
C ALA A 95 12.54 14.39 25.92
N SER A 96 11.27 14.66 26.20
CA SER A 96 10.17 13.71 26.03
C SER A 96 10.24 13.08 24.64
N PRO A 97 10.32 11.74 24.49
CA PRO A 97 10.37 11.13 23.18
C PRO A 97 9.05 11.42 22.46
N ALA A 98 9.15 11.92 21.22
CA ALA A 98 8.04 11.83 20.28
C ALA A 98 7.59 10.36 20.23
N PRO A 99 6.27 10.07 20.08
CA PRO A 99 5.82 8.69 19.95
C PRO A 99 6.63 8.02 18.85
N SER A 100 7.35 6.95 19.18
CA SER A 100 8.07 6.16 18.19
C SER A 100 7.03 5.49 17.32
N SER A 101 6.96 5.84 16.05
CA SER A 101 6.17 5.11 15.07
C SER A 101 6.49 3.62 15.16
N GLN A 102 5.47 2.77 15.02
CA GLN A 102 5.66 1.32 14.99
C GLN A 102 6.12 0.83 13.61
N LEU A 103 6.13 1.70 12.61
CA LEU A 103 6.51 1.38 11.25
C LEU A 103 8.03 1.29 11.11
N THR A 104 8.50 0.20 10.48
CA THR A 104 9.93 -0.04 10.25
C THR A 104 10.54 1.05 9.38
N GLY A 105 9.87 1.44 8.29
CA GLY A 105 10.36 2.49 7.40
C GLY A 105 10.46 3.83 8.10
N ALA A 106 9.43 4.24 8.86
CA ALA A 106 9.43 5.47 9.66
C ALA A 106 10.60 5.51 10.66
N SER A 107 10.81 4.40 11.37
CA SER A 107 11.89 4.25 12.35
C SER A 107 13.27 4.37 11.71
N LEU A 108 13.48 3.72 10.56
CA LEU A 108 14.75 3.73 9.84
C LEU A 108 15.01 5.04 9.10
N ASN A 109 13.98 5.68 8.54
CA ASN A 109 14.12 7.00 7.92
C ASN A 109 14.44 8.06 8.99
N GLY A 110 13.76 7.93 10.12
CA GLY A 110 13.94 8.74 11.31
C GLY A 110 13.78 10.23 10.99
N ASN A 111 14.64 11.04 11.60
CA ASN A 111 14.60 12.50 11.45
C ASN A 111 15.72 13.05 10.56
N THR A 112 16.47 12.18 9.89
CA THR A 112 17.66 12.59 9.12
C THR A 112 17.31 13.37 7.85
N GLN A 113 16.08 13.23 7.37
CA GLN A 113 15.59 13.82 6.12
C GLN A 113 14.59 14.98 6.35
N LEU A 114 14.44 15.44 7.61
CA LEU A 114 13.45 16.46 7.99
C LEU A 114 13.59 17.79 7.22
N GLU A 115 14.81 18.19 6.87
CA GLU A 115 15.04 19.45 6.14
C GLU A 115 14.48 19.41 4.71
N GLU A 116 14.36 18.21 4.13
CA GLU A 116 13.85 17.97 2.77
C GLU A 116 12.41 17.40 2.78
N ARG A 117 11.78 17.34 3.95
CA ARG A 117 10.41 16.86 4.10
C ARG A 117 9.40 17.83 3.50
N CYS A 118 8.57 17.32 2.61
CA CYS A 118 7.34 18.00 2.20
C CYS A 118 6.17 17.50 3.06
N THR A 119 5.61 18.37 3.90
CA THR A 119 4.47 18.03 4.77
C THR A 119 3.20 18.64 4.20
N LEU A 120 2.24 17.80 3.84
CA LEU A 120 0.91 18.23 3.40
C LEU A 120 0.01 18.53 4.62
N ALA A 121 0.03 17.66 5.62
CA ALA A 121 -0.67 17.81 6.89
C ALA A 121 -0.01 16.98 7.99
N GLU A 122 -0.48 17.12 9.23
CA GLU A 122 -0.06 16.24 10.33
C GLU A 122 -0.31 14.77 9.97
N GLY A 123 0.74 13.96 10.00
CA GLY A 123 0.69 12.55 9.61
C GLY A 123 0.74 12.28 8.10
N PHE A 124 0.82 13.31 7.25
CA PHE A 124 0.87 13.18 5.78
C PHE A 124 2.07 13.95 5.21
N TYR A 125 3.12 13.23 4.87
CA TYR A 125 4.34 13.82 4.32
C TYR A 125 5.10 12.84 3.45
N TYR A 126 6.00 13.39 2.63
CA TYR A 126 7.01 12.60 1.92
C TYR A 126 8.37 13.28 1.99
N GLU A 127 9.43 12.49 1.93
CA GLU A 127 10.82 12.95 2.06
C GLU A 127 11.80 11.96 1.38
N PRO A 128 13.06 12.35 1.15
CA PRO A 128 14.07 11.42 0.64
C PRO A 128 14.28 10.20 1.56
N LEU A 129 14.89 9.14 1.02
CA LEU A 129 15.26 7.95 1.79
C LEU A 129 16.58 8.18 2.54
N SER A 130 16.61 7.88 3.84
CA SER A 130 17.81 7.84 4.66
C SER A 130 18.73 6.67 4.28
N ASP A 131 20.02 6.77 4.60
CA ASP A 131 20.97 5.67 4.37
C ASP A 131 20.57 4.36 5.09
N ASN A 132 19.95 4.47 6.27
CA ASN A 132 19.48 3.30 7.02
C ASN A 132 18.34 2.60 6.29
N LEU A 133 17.38 3.35 5.77
CA LEU A 133 16.25 2.80 5.01
C LEU A 133 16.73 2.22 3.68
N ARG A 134 17.61 2.94 2.95
CA ARG A 134 18.24 2.42 1.71
C ARG A 134 18.94 1.08 1.95
N ARG A 135 19.70 0.97 3.05
CA ARG A 135 20.41 -0.26 3.41
C ARG A 135 19.46 -1.39 3.78
N TYR A 136 18.35 -1.10 4.44
CA TYR A 136 17.33 -2.10 4.78
C TYR A 136 16.67 -2.69 3.53
N MET A 137 16.32 -1.84 2.56
CA MET A 137 15.66 -2.28 1.32
C MET A 137 16.59 -3.03 0.35
N THR A 138 17.89 -2.77 0.43
CA THR A 138 18.87 -3.34 -0.51
C THR A 138 19.00 -4.85 -0.30
N GLY A 139 18.71 -5.62 -1.35
CA GLY A 139 18.62 -7.08 -1.33
C GLY A 139 17.21 -7.61 -1.05
N ILE A 140 16.23 -6.73 -0.82
CA ILE A 140 14.82 -7.08 -0.58
C ILE A 140 13.96 -6.47 -1.69
N SER A 141 13.41 -5.27 -1.46
CA SER A 141 12.61 -4.53 -2.45
C SER A 141 13.44 -3.78 -3.48
N TYR A 142 14.73 -3.52 -3.18
CA TYR A 142 15.69 -2.91 -4.10
C TYR A 142 16.85 -3.88 -4.35
N PRO A 143 17.31 -4.08 -5.60
CA PRO A 143 18.35 -5.06 -5.93
C PRO A 143 19.70 -4.75 -5.26
N ALA A 144 20.39 -5.78 -4.78
CA ALA A 144 21.74 -5.67 -4.25
C ALA A 144 22.78 -5.52 -5.39
N ALA A 145 23.82 -4.72 -5.16
CA ALA A 145 24.88 -4.46 -6.15
C ALA A 145 25.86 -5.64 -6.37
N GLU A 146 25.69 -6.76 -5.67
CA GLU A 146 26.75 -7.77 -5.48
C GLU A 146 26.71 -8.97 -6.45
N GLU A 147 25.82 -8.97 -7.43
CA GLU A 147 25.94 -9.93 -8.53
C GLU A 147 26.97 -9.42 -9.54
N GLU A 148 28.11 -10.11 -9.62
CA GLU A 148 29.29 -9.77 -10.44
C GLU A 148 29.00 -9.56 -11.95
N ASN A 149 27.77 -9.87 -12.40
CA ASN A 149 27.28 -9.69 -13.76
C ASN A 149 25.86 -9.07 -13.85
N ALA A 150 25.30 -8.56 -12.75
CA ALA A 150 23.97 -7.93 -12.81
C ALA A 150 24.05 -6.55 -13.47
N ALA A 151 23.06 -6.26 -14.32
CA ALA A 151 22.86 -4.91 -14.81
C ALA A 151 22.54 -3.97 -13.64
N PRO A 152 22.99 -2.71 -13.68
CA PRO A 152 22.59 -1.74 -12.67
C PRO A 152 21.06 -1.58 -12.68
N PRO A 153 20.45 -1.24 -11.55
CA PRO A 153 19.01 -1.03 -11.47
C PRO A 153 18.57 0.10 -12.41
N GLU A 154 17.38 -0.02 -13.00
CA GLU A 154 16.83 0.99 -13.92
C GLU A 154 16.27 2.24 -13.21
N ILE A 155 16.42 2.33 -11.89
CA ILE A 155 16.01 3.45 -11.03
C ILE A 155 17.05 3.65 -9.92
N THR A 156 17.25 4.88 -9.43
CA THR A 156 18.11 5.16 -8.28
C THR A 156 17.32 5.55 -7.03
N PHE A 157 17.97 5.49 -5.86
CA PHE A 157 17.35 5.92 -4.60
C PHE A 157 16.99 7.41 -4.57
N GLU A 158 17.65 8.25 -5.37
CA GLU A 158 17.35 9.68 -5.50
C GLU A 158 16.01 9.92 -6.20
N GLU A 159 15.55 8.96 -7.01
CA GLU A 159 14.24 9.00 -7.66
C GLU A 159 13.12 8.48 -6.74
N LEU A 160 13.45 7.97 -5.55
CA LEU A 160 12.49 7.41 -4.60
C LEU A 160 12.25 8.34 -3.41
N ARG A 161 11.04 8.27 -2.85
CA ARG A 161 10.61 8.99 -1.66
C ARG A 161 9.96 8.03 -0.68
N TYR A 162 10.25 8.24 0.59
CA TYR A 162 9.47 7.71 1.69
C TYR A 162 8.20 8.54 1.82
N VAL A 163 7.05 7.91 1.94
CA VAL A 163 5.75 8.54 2.16
C VAL A 163 5.16 7.99 3.45
N HIS A 164 4.78 8.88 4.36
CA HIS A 164 4.03 8.55 5.56
C HIS A 164 2.60 9.07 5.43
N ILE A 165 1.64 8.24 5.83
CA ILE A 165 0.21 8.56 5.81
C ILE A 165 -0.46 8.10 7.11
N LEU A 166 -1.70 8.55 7.32
CA LEU A 166 -2.64 7.90 8.22
C LEU A 166 -3.73 7.21 7.39
N HIS A 167 -4.27 6.11 7.91
CA HIS A 167 -5.42 5.41 7.33
C HIS A 167 -6.32 4.84 8.43
N TYR A 168 -7.54 4.45 8.05
CA TYR A 168 -8.41 3.66 8.92
C TYR A 168 -8.26 2.19 8.58
N ASP A 169 -7.95 1.36 9.59
CA ASP A 169 -7.96 -0.09 9.44
C ASP A 169 -9.40 -0.63 9.31
N PHE A 170 -9.55 -1.94 9.11
CA PHE A 170 -10.86 -2.59 9.02
C PHE A 170 -11.64 -2.60 10.35
N GLU A 171 -10.99 -2.34 11.47
CA GLU A 171 -11.61 -2.14 12.78
C GLU A 171 -12.08 -0.68 12.98
N GLY A 172 -11.70 0.21 12.08
CA GLY A 172 -12.03 1.64 12.12
C GLY A 172 -11.09 2.46 13.01
N ASN A 173 -9.91 1.93 13.36
CA ASN A 173 -8.89 2.68 14.09
C ASN A 173 -8.06 3.53 13.13
N SER A 174 -7.77 4.77 13.50
CA SER A 174 -6.74 5.55 12.82
C SER A 174 -5.37 4.97 13.15
N THR A 175 -4.63 4.55 12.14
CA THR A 175 -3.28 3.99 12.26
C THR A 175 -2.33 4.61 11.22
N GLU A 176 -1.03 4.44 11.45
CA GLU A 176 0.01 4.89 10.52
C GLU A 176 0.15 3.92 9.35
N GLY A 177 0.52 4.44 8.18
CA GLY A 177 0.87 3.66 7.01
C GLY A 177 2.08 4.27 6.29
N GLU A 178 2.79 3.44 5.53
CA GLU A 178 3.97 3.89 4.79
C GLU A 178 4.10 3.27 3.41
N LEU A 179 4.68 4.06 2.51
CA LEU A 179 4.97 3.66 1.13
C LEU A 179 6.37 4.17 0.76
N ILE A 180 6.96 3.49 -0.22
CA ILE A 180 8.05 4.05 -1.01
C ILE A 180 7.55 4.16 -2.43
N CYS A 181 7.74 5.33 -3.04
CA CYS A 181 7.30 5.61 -4.40
C CYS A 181 8.32 6.48 -5.14
N ASN A 182 8.11 6.65 -6.43
CA ASN A 182 8.86 7.62 -7.22
C ASN A 182 8.57 9.04 -6.74
N GLU A 183 9.56 9.93 -6.78
CA GLU A 183 9.38 11.35 -6.49
C GLU A 183 8.29 12.00 -7.37
N PHE A 184 8.11 11.49 -8.59
CA PHE A 184 7.12 11.96 -9.55
C PHE A 184 5.67 11.82 -9.05
N ILE A 185 5.38 10.80 -8.23
CA ILE A 185 4.02 10.54 -7.73
C ILE A 185 3.88 10.76 -6.21
N ALA A 186 4.96 11.13 -5.52
CA ALA A 186 4.96 11.25 -4.06
C ALA A 186 3.93 12.26 -3.52
N GLN A 187 3.83 13.42 -4.19
CA GLN A 187 2.81 14.42 -3.84
C GLN A 187 1.40 13.88 -4.11
N ASP A 188 1.16 13.28 -5.28
CA ASP A 188 -0.15 12.73 -5.63
C ASP A 188 -0.62 11.68 -4.62
N LEU A 189 0.24 10.71 -4.28
CA LEU A 189 -0.11 9.68 -3.30
C LEU A 189 -0.42 10.30 -1.95
N THR A 190 0.38 11.27 -1.48
CA THR A 190 0.14 11.93 -0.19
C THR A 190 -1.22 12.65 -0.17
N GLU A 191 -1.59 13.32 -1.27
CA GLU A 191 -2.89 13.99 -1.41
C GLU A 191 -4.05 13.00 -1.50
N ILE A 192 -3.92 11.93 -2.29
CA ILE A 192 -4.94 10.88 -2.43
C ILE A 192 -5.20 10.20 -1.08
N PHE A 193 -4.15 9.72 -0.41
CA PHE A 193 -4.31 9.03 0.88
C PHE A 193 -4.83 9.95 1.98
N GLN A 194 -4.47 11.25 1.95
CA GLN A 194 -5.09 12.22 2.85
C GLN A 194 -6.61 12.32 2.62
N GLU A 195 -7.05 12.40 1.37
CA GLU A 195 -8.48 12.52 1.07
C GLU A 195 -9.24 11.21 1.37
N LEU A 196 -8.62 10.05 1.12
CA LEU A 196 -9.14 8.74 1.57
C LEU A 196 -9.34 8.72 3.09
N TYR A 197 -8.32 9.11 3.85
CA TYR A 197 -8.39 9.16 5.30
C TYR A 197 -9.46 10.12 5.81
N ARG A 198 -9.58 11.31 5.21
CA ARG A 198 -10.62 12.30 5.57
C ARG A 198 -12.05 11.82 5.34
N ASN A 199 -12.23 10.83 4.45
CA ASN A 199 -13.51 10.21 4.15
C ASN A 199 -13.68 8.84 4.83
N GLU A 200 -12.83 8.52 5.83
CA GLU A 200 -12.88 7.27 6.58
C GLU A 200 -12.78 6.02 5.66
N TYR A 201 -12.13 6.16 4.50
CA TYR A 201 -11.91 5.04 3.60
C TYR A 201 -10.94 4.05 4.25
N GLN A 202 -11.32 2.77 4.23
CA GLN A 202 -10.61 1.73 4.96
C GLN A 202 -9.57 1.03 4.09
N LEU A 203 -8.36 0.93 4.61
CA LEU A 203 -7.24 0.16 4.09
C LEU A 203 -6.85 -0.82 5.19
N GLU A 204 -6.68 -2.11 4.88
CA GLU A 204 -6.38 -3.05 5.98
C GLU A 204 -4.98 -2.80 6.55
N LYS A 205 -4.00 -2.67 5.66
CA LYS A 205 -2.59 -2.41 5.97
C LYS A 205 -1.98 -1.56 4.87
N VAL A 206 -0.99 -0.75 5.25
CA VAL A 206 -0.15 0.01 4.33
C VAL A 206 1.29 -0.07 4.86
N LEU A 207 2.00 -1.11 4.45
CA LEU A 207 3.35 -1.44 4.90
C LEU A 207 4.29 -1.55 3.69
N LEU A 208 5.58 -1.32 3.92
CA LEU A 208 6.61 -1.60 2.93
C LEU A 208 6.61 -3.09 2.58
N ILE A 209 6.88 -3.41 1.32
CA ILE A 209 6.96 -4.80 0.87
C ILE A 209 8.12 -5.56 1.56
N ASP A 210 9.09 -4.83 2.10
CA ASP A 210 10.22 -5.36 2.86
C ASP A 210 9.81 -6.10 4.15
N GLU A 211 8.62 -5.80 4.71
CA GLU A 211 8.03 -6.58 5.82
C GLU A 211 7.65 -8.01 5.41
N TYR A 212 7.58 -8.27 4.10
CA TYR A 212 7.28 -9.56 3.49
C TYR A 212 8.50 -10.13 2.75
N ASP A 213 9.72 -9.66 3.07
CA ASP A 213 10.95 -10.05 2.36
C ASP A 213 10.87 -9.84 0.83
N GLY A 214 10.06 -8.89 0.37
CA GLY A 214 9.84 -8.62 -1.06
C GLY A 214 8.84 -9.57 -1.75
N ASP A 215 8.26 -10.51 -1.01
CA ASP A 215 7.27 -11.47 -1.52
C ASP A 215 5.92 -10.78 -1.78
N ASP A 216 5.67 -10.53 -3.05
CA ASP A 216 4.46 -9.91 -3.56
C ASP A 216 3.19 -10.73 -3.24
N THR A 217 3.28 -12.06 -3.32
CA THR A 217 2.12 -12.93 -3.08
C THR A 217 1.75 -12.93 -1.61
N ALA A 218 2.74 -13.02 -0.72
CA ALA A 218 2.50 -12.94 0.72
C ALA A 218 1.87 -11.60 1.13
N SER A 219 2.37 -10.48 0.57
CA SER A 219 1.80 -9.15 0.78
C SER A 219 0.36 -9.04 0.27
N MET A 220 0.07 -9.57 -0.92
CA MET A 220 -1.29 -9.57 -1.46
C MET A 220 -2.25 -10.43 -0.64
N GLU A 221 -1.82 -11.63 -0.22
CA GLU A 221 -2.62 -12.53 0.62
C GLU A 221 -2.95 -11.92 1.98
N ASP A 222 -2.04 -11.11 2.53
CA ASP A 222 -2.22 -10.37 3.78
C ASP A 222 -2.91 -9.00 3.58
N ASN A 223 -3.45 -8.76 2.38
CA ASN A 223 -4.21 -7.58 1.98
C ASN A 223 -3.45 -6.24 2.18
N ASN A 224 -2.14 -6.26 2.02
CA ASN A 224 -1.29 -5.09 2.19
C ASN A 224 -1.33 -4.17 0.96
N THR A 225 -1.68 -2.91 1.17
CA THR A 225 -1.53 -1.85 0.16
C THR A 225 -0.06 -1.48 0.03
N SER A 226 0.52 -1.58 -1.18
CA SER A 226 1.96 -1.43 -1.39
C SER A 226 2.30 -0.72 -2.70
N CYS A 227 3.51 -0.16 -2.83
CA CYS A 227 3.93 0.67 -3.96
C CYS A 227 5.26 0.20 -4.60
N PHE A 228 6.42 0.43 -3.98
CA PHE A 228 7.70 0.04 -4.56
C PHE A 228 8.05 -1.43 -4.30
N ASN A 229 8.34 -2.18 -5.37
CA ASN A 229 8.96 -3.51 -5.32
C ASN A 229 9.72 -3.74 -6.65
N TYR A 230 11.05 -3.81 -6.61
CA TYR A 230 11.88 -4.01 -7.79
C TYR A 230 11.85 -5.47 -8.25
N ARG A 231 10.86 -5.78 -9.09
CA ARG A 231 10.65 -7.11 -9.66
C ARG A 231 10.11 -7.03 -11.10
N PRO A 232 10.31 -8.09 -11.90
CA PRO A 232 9.53 -8.26 -13.12
C PRO A 232 8.03 -8.43 -12.82
N VAL A 233 7.22 -8.18 -13.85
CA VAL A 233 5.81 -8.59 -13.85
C VAL A 233 5.73 -10.12 -13.81
N GLU A 234 4.74 -10.66 -13.09
CA GLU A 234 4.51 -12.10 -12.97
C GLU A 234 4.46 -12.79 -14.35
N GLY A 235 5.34 -13.78 -14.56
CA GLY A 235 5.46 -14.52 -15.82
C GLY A 235 6.05 -13.73 -17.00
N SER A 236 6.75 -12.63 -16.75
CA SER A 236 7.41 -11.79 -17.75
C SER A 236 8.86 -11.48 -17.36
N ALA A 237 9.68 -11.04 -18.33
CA ALA A 237 11.01 -10.47 -18.08
C ALA A 237 10.98 -8.94 -17.93
N ASN A 238 9.85 -8.29 -18.22
CA ASN A 238 9.70 -6.84 -18.15
C ASN A 238 9.47 -6.40 -16.70
N LEU A 239 10.15 -5.34 -16.28
CA LEU A 239 9.95 -4.73 -14.97
C LEU A 239 8.51 -4.22 -14.80
N SER A 240 7.96 -4.47 -13.62
CA SER A 240 6.69 -3.90 -13.19
C SER A 240 6.79 -2.38 -13.03
N LYS A 241 5.66 -1.66 -13.09
CA LYS A 241 5.64 -0.24 -12.71
C LYS A 241 5.89 -0.03 -11.21
N HIS A 242 5.68 -1.06 -10.39
CA HIS A 242 6.12 -1.10 -8.99
C HIS A 242 7.65 -1.01 -8.87
N ALA A 243 8.41 -1.55 -9.84
CA ALA A 243 9.87 -1.49 -9.83
C ALA A 243 10.42 -0.07 -10.04
N PHE A 244 9.59 0.85 -10.51
CA PHE A 244 9.93 2.27 -10.67
C PHE A 244 9.27 3.15 -9.61
N GLY A 245 8.52 2.57 -8.66
CA GLY A 245 7.70 3.31 -7.69
C GLY A 245 6.59 4.13 -8.35
N LEU A 246 6.12 3.73 -9.53
CA LEU A 246 5.13 4.45 -10.34
C LEU A 246 3.73 3.80 -10.29
N ALA A 247 3.56 2.78 -9.46
CA ALA A 247 2.31 2.07 -9.27
C ALA A 247 2.03 1.77 -7.80
N VAL A 248 0.76 1.61 -7.46
CA VAL A 248 0.29 1.26 -6.11
C VAL A 248 -0.87 0.29 -6.23
N ASP A 249 -0.84 -0.73 -5.37
CA ASP A 249 -1.88 -1.75 -5.24
C ASP A 249 -2.70 -1.48 -3.99
N ILE A 250 -4.04 -1.45 -4.11
CA ILE A 250 -4.95 -1.10 -3.02
C ILE A 250 -5.80 -2.31 -2.60
N ASN A 251 -5.71 -2.69 -1.33
CA ASN A 251 -6.41 -3.84 -0.73
C ASN A 251 -6.44 -5.08 -1.67
N PRO A 252 -5.26 -5.67 -2.00
CA PRO A 252 -5.12 -6.77 -2.97
C PRO A 252 -6.09 -7.95 -2.81
N LEU A 253 -6.38 -8.35 -1.57
CA LEU A 253 -7.23 -9.50 -1.29
C LEU A 253 -8.65 -9.28 -1.81
N TYR A 254 -9.17 -8.06 -1.72
CA TYR A 254 -10.51 -7.70 -2.20
C TYR A 254 -10.51 -7.26 -3.66
N ASN A 255 -9.34 -6.94 -4.22
CA ASN A 255 -9.18 -6.39 -5.56
C ASN A 255 -8.19 -7.22 -6.39
N PRO A 256 -8.50 -8.49 -6.69
CA PRO A 256 -7.56 -9.42 -7.30
C PRO A 256 -7.02 -9.00 -8.68
N TYR A 257 -5.85 -9.54 -8.98
CA TYR A 257 -5.30 -9.68 -10.32
C TYR A 257 -5.83 -10.94 -11.00
N ILE A 258 -6.37 -10.81 -12.20
CA ILE A 258 -7.01 -11.88 -12.95
C ILE A 258 -6.44 -11.93 -14.37
N THR A 259 -5.91 -13.11 -14.73
CA THR A 259 -5.46 -13.41 -16.08
C THR A 259 -6.26 -14.55 -16.68
N TYR A 260 -6.37 -14.53 -18.01
CA TYR A 260 -7.07 -15.56 -18.77
C TYR A 260 -6.07 -16.29 -19.66
N ARG A 261 -5.75 -17.54 -19.33
CA ARG A 261 -4.84 -18.40 -20.13
C ARG A 261 -5.58 -19.64 -20.58
N GLU A 262 -5.61 -19.88 -21.89
CA GLU A 262 -6.18 -21.09 -22.52
C GLU A 262 -7.63 -21.41 -22.09
N GLY A 263 -8.42 -20.38 -21.77
CA GLY A 263 -9.80 -20.54 -21.29
C GLY A 263 -9.93 -20.84 -19.79
N SER A 264 -8.83 -20.83 -19.05
CA SER A 264 -8.79 -20.88 -17.58
C SER A 264 -8.50 -19.50 -17.00
N GLU A 265 -9.17 -19.19 -15.90
CA GLU A 265 -8.96 -17.99 -15.11
C GLU A 265 -7.89 -18.29 -14.04
N ASN A 266 -6.90 -17.41 -13.91
CA ASN A 266 -5.94 -17.44 -12.82
C ASN A 266 -6.10 -16.16 -12.01
N ILE A 267 -6.33 -16.33 -10.70
CA ILE A 267 -6.65 -15.26 -9.75
C ILE A 267 -5.50 -15.19 -8.75
N LEU A 268 -4.94 -13.99 -8.59
CA LEU A 268 -3.92 -13.69 -7.59
C LEU A 268 -4.41 -12.54 -6.67
N PRO A 269 -4.22 -12.65 -5.35
CA PRO A 269 -3.78 -13.87 -4.66
C PRO A 269 -4.84 -14.98 -4.78
N VAL A 270 -4.46 -16.25 -4.61
CA VAL A 270 -5.41 -17.37 -4.75
C VAL A 270 -6.55 -17.28 -3.72
N SER A 271 -6.26 -16.73 -2.54
CA SER A 271 -7.24 -16.44 -1.49
C SER A 271 -8.30 -15.41 -1.89
N ALA A 272 -8.08 -14.63 -2.96
CA ALA A 272 -9.02 -13.63 -3.45
C ALA A 272 -10.11 -14.18 -4.40
N ALA A 273 -10.19 -15.51 -4.59
CA ALA A 273 -11.12 -16.13 -5.53
C ALA A 273 -12.59 -15.72 -5.32
N ASP A 274 -13.02 -15.55 -4.07
CA ASP A 274 -14.38 -15.13 -3.74
C ASP A 274 -14.71 -13.68 -4.19
N TYR A 275 -13.68 -12.88 -4.51
CA TYR A 275 -13.80 -11.49 -4.94
C TYR A 275 -13.58 -11.29 -6.45
N ALA A 276 -13.32 -12.37 -7.20
CA ALA A 276 -13.14 -12.31 -8.66
C ALA A 276 -14.45 -12.02 -9.40
N ASP A 277 -15.58 -12.55 -8.93
CA ASP A 277 -16.90 -12.21 -9.49
C ASP A 277 -17.33 -10.81 -9.07
N ARG A 278 -16.98 -9.84 -9.92
CA ARG A 278 -17.30 -8.43 -9.73
C ARG A 278 -18.78 -8.10 -9.93
N THR A 279 -19.66 -9.06 -10.24
CA THR A 279 -21.12 -8.82 -10.23
C THR A 279 -21.70 -8.88 -8.81
N VAL A 280 -20.96 -9.48 -7.87
CA VAL A 280 -21.34 -9.57 -6.46
C VAL A 280 -20.98 -8.27 -5.72
N ASN A 281 -21.76 -7.97 -4.68
CA ASN A 281 -21.50 -6.88 -3.75
C ASN A 281 -20.77 -7.40 -2.51
N PHE A 282 -19.66 -6.77 -2.19
CA PHE A 282 -18.83 -7.03 -1.01
C PHE A 282 -18.09 -5.74 -0.64
N PRO A 283 -17.63 -5.58 0.62
CA PRO A 283 -16.92 -4.39 1.06
C PRO A 283 -15.56 -4.24 0.36
N TYR A 284 -15.02 -3.01 0.38
CA TYR A 284 -13.66 -2.66 -0.10
C TYR A 284 -13.36 -2.89 -1.59
N LYS A 285 -14.41 -3.20 -2.36
CA LYS A 285 -14.36 -3.34 -3.81
C LYS A 285 -14.11 -1.99 -4.48
N ILE A 286 -13.12 -1.96 -5.35
CA ILE A 286 -12.87 -0.84 -6.25
C ILE A 286 -13.68 -1.06 -7.54
N ASP A 287 -14.53 -0.09 -7.85
CA ASP A 287 -15.18 0.07 -9.15
C ASP A 287 -15.20 1.56 -9.55
N GLU A 288 -15.75 1.89 -10.72
CA GLU A 288 -15.74 3.27 -11.23
C GLU A 288 -16.52 4.27 -10.37
N ASN A 289 -17.37 3.80 -9.46
CA ASN A 289 -18.09 4.63 -8.50
C ASN A 289 -17.36 4.76 -7.16
N ASP A 290 -16.34 3.96 -6.91
CA ASP A 290 -15.57 3.98 -5.67
C ASP A 290 -14.74 5.27 -5.52
N LEU A 291 -14.54 5.70 -4.27
CA LEU A 291 -13.80 6.93 -3.98
C LEU A 291 -12.32 6.78 -4.37
N CYS A 292 -11.71 5.62 -4.10
CA CYS A 292 -10.32 5.35 -4.43
C CYS A 292 -10.09 5.50 -5.92
N TYR A 293 -10.92 4.84 -6.74
CA TYR A 293 -10.88 4.99 -8.20
C TYR A 293 -10.94 6.47 -8.62
N LYS A 294 -11.94 7.21 -8.14
CA LYS A 294 -12.15 8.60 -8.55
C LYS A 294 -10.95 9.47 -8.25
N LEU A 295 -10.37 9.36 -7.05
CA LEU A 295 -9.20 10.14 -6.65
C LEU A 295 -8.00 9.82 -7.53
N PHE A 296 -7.66 8.54 -7.72
CA PHE A 296 -6.54 8.16 -8.58
C PHE A 296 -6.70 8.67 -10.02
N ILE A 297 -7.88 8.53 -10.62
CA ILE A 297 -8.13 9.05 -11.98
C ILE A 297 -8.02 10.58 -12.02
N GLN A 298 -8.49 11.28 -10.98
CA GLN A 298 -8.40 12.75 -10.90
C GLN A 298 -6.95 13.25 -10.86
N HIS A 299 -6.04 12.46 -10.29
CA HIS A 299 -4.59 12.70 -10.28
C HIS A 299 -3.88 12.19 -11.54
N GLY A 300 -4.62 11.68 -12.54
CA GLY A 300 -4.06 11.23 -13.82
C GLY A 300 -3.44 9.84 -13.78
N PHE A 301 -3.77 9.01 -12.78
CA PHE A 301 -3.45 7.60 -12.82
C PHE A 301 -4.37 6.86 -13.79
N THR A 302 -3.88 5.72 -14.28
CA THR A 302 -4.67 4.71 -14.96
C THR A 302 -4.95 3.56 -14.00
N TRP A 303 -6.07 2.88 -14.18
CA TRP A 303 -6.49 1.77 -13.33
C TRP A 303 -6.48 0.44 -14.09
N GLY A 304 -5.86 -0.59 -13.49
CA GLY A 304 -5.70 -1.91 -14.08
C GLY A 304 -7.01 -2.69 -14.26
N GLY A 305 -8.06 -2.34 -13.51
CA GLY A 305 -9.41 -2.89 -13.70
C GLY A 305 -10.00 -2.58 -15.08
N ASN A 306 -9.50 -1.55 -15.76
CA ASN A 306 -9.95 -1.16 -17.11
C ASN A 306 -9.15 -1.81 -18.25
N TRP A 307 -8.13 -2.63 -17.96
CA TRP A 307 -7.36 -3.33 -18.99
C TRP A 307 -8.16 -4.46 -19.66
N ASN A 308 -7.84 -4.80 -20.92
CA ASN A 308 -8.66 -5.72 -21.72
C ASN A 308 -8.30 -7.20 -21.53
N ASN A 309 -7.01 -7.54 -21.59
CA ASN A 309 -6.53 -8.93 -21.61
C ASN A 309 -6.19 -9.48 -20.21
N VAL A 310 -6.21 -8.61 -19.23
CA VAL A 310 -5.90 -8.85 -17.82
C VAL A 310 -6.76 -7.87 -17.02
N LYS A 311 -7.19 -8.27 -15.83
CA LYS A 311 -7.91 -7.39 -14.91
C LYS A 311 -7.11 -7.28 -13.63
N ASP A 312 -6.57 -6.11 -13.38
CA ASP A 312 -5.76 -5.85 -12.19
C ASP A 312 -6.47 -4.84 -11.31
N TYR A 313 -7.41 -5.30 -10.48
CA TYR A 313 -8.35 -4.41 -9.78
C TYR A 313 -7.67 -3.61 -8.66
N GLN A 314 -6.56 -4.12 -8.12
CA GLN A 314 -5.74 -3.46 -7.11
C GLN A 314 -4.90 -2.32 -7.70
N HIS A 315 -4.49 -2.44 -8.97
CA HIS A 315 -3.36 -1.69 -9.54
C HIS A 315 -3.76 -0.32 -10.09
N PHE A 316 -3.07 0.72 -9.61
CA PHE A 316 -3.07 2.05 -10.19
C PHE A 316 -1.66 2.44 -10.60
N GLN A 317 -1.49 3.05 -11.78
CA GLN A 317 -0.18 3.53 -12.22
C GLN A 317 -0.25 4.88 -12.93
N LYS A 318 0.81 5.68 -12.77
CA LYS A 318 1.00 6.95 -13.46
C LYS A 318 2.44 7.02 -13.95
N ILE A 319 2.62 7.12 -15.26
CA ILE A 319 3.95 7.17 -15.89
C ILE A 319 4.27 8.59 -16.37
N PRO A 320 5.53 9.04 -16.30
CA PRO A 320 5.96 10.28 -16.95
C PRO A 320 5.67 10.24 -18.46
N GLN A 321 5.22 11.36 -19.03
CA GLN A 321 4.99 11.53 -20.48
C GLN A 321 6.25 11.99 -21.21
#